data_AF-A0A350HZJ9-F1
#
_entry.id   AF-A0A350HZJ9-F1
#
_cell.length_a   1.000
_cell.length_b   1.000
_cell.length_c   1.000
_cell.angle_alpha   90.00
_cell.angle_beta   90.00
_cell.angle_gamma   90.00
#
_symmetry.space_group_name_H-M   'P 1'
#
loop_
_entity.id
_entity.type
_entity.pdbx_description
1 polymer ?
#
loop_
_entity_poly.entity_id
_entity_poly.type
_entity_poly.pdbx_seq_one_letter_code
_entity_poly.pdbx_strand_id
1 'polypeptide(L)'
;MELPFQLPEVHMTPAQLNFAAGVAVGVALLLWGRRLYWLFFATIGFLVASLFTKWALPIENVEWWWRLVPLAVGIVGAFLSIFLQKIVIRLGGLLTGAYLGFFLSEPFLQDPWPWVSLAGGAVVGFFIIFYLFNGALVLLSSLLGAMVLLEPMDAKPEIRLAVVGALMLVGCAYQSRNKAKDKKKKNR
;
A
#
# COMPACT_ATOMS: atom_id res chain seq x y z
N MET A 1 32.17 -45.83 13.35
CA MET A 1 32.41 -45.00 12.15
C MET A 1 31.69 -43.69 12.39
N GLU A 2 32.39 -42.74 13.01
CA GLU A 2 31.85 -41.40 13.25
C GLU A 2 32.13 -40.54 12.01
N LEU A 3 31.10 -39.87 11.48
CA LEU A 3 31.21 -39.05 10.28
C LEU A 3 31.98 -37.76 10.61
N PRO A 4 33.10 -37.44 9.92
CA PRO A 4 33.92 -36.25 10.21
C PRO A 4 33.38 -34.96 9.57
N PHE A 5 32.07 -34.86 9.31
CA PHE A 5 31.47 -33.71 8.65
C PHE A 5 30.50 -33.00 9.60
N GLN A 6 31.07 -32.21 10.52
CA GLN A 6 30.32 -31.19 11.24
C GLN A 6 29.90 -30.13 10.22
N LEU A 7 28.62 -30.13 9.84
CA LEU A 7 28.02 -28.97 9.19
C LEU A 7 28.27 -27.76 10.09
N PRO A 8 28.76 -26.62 9.57
CA PRO A 8 28.78 -25.40 10.33
C PRO A 8 27.33 -25.11 10.72
N GLU A 9 26.97 -25.33 11.99
CA GLU A 9 25.68 -24.90 12.49
C GLU A 9 25.69 -23.38 12.39
N VAL A 10 25.07 -22.86 11.34
CA VAL A 10 24.86 -21.43 11.16
C VAL A 10 23.82 -21.04 12.21
N HIS A 11 24.31 -20.80 13.43
CA HIS A 11 23.53 -20.29 14.55
C HIS A 11 23.16 -18.83 14.25
N MET A 12 22.22 -18.61 13.33
CA MET A 12 21.56 -17.31 13.24
C MET A 12 20.72 -17.16 14.51
N THR A 13 21.17 -16.27 15.38
CA THR A 13 20.36 -15.84 16.52
C THR A 13 18.98 -15.37 16.02
N PRO A 14 17.87 -15.66 16.72
CA PRO A 14 16.52 -15.28 16.26
C PRO A 14 16.38 -13.77 16.01
N ALA A 15 17.20 -12.96 16.67
CA ALA A 15 17.32 -11.52 16.42
C ALA A 15 17.84 -11.20 15.01
N GLN A 16 18.86 -11.92 14.51
CA GLN A 16 19.39 -11.69 13.16
C GLN A 16 18.43 -12.13 12.06
N LEU A 17 17.67 -13.20 12.29
CA LEU A 17 16.61 -13.64 11.36
C LEU A 17 15.50 -12.57 11.24
N ASN A 18 15.07 -11.99 12.35
CA ASN A 18 14.08 -10.92 12.36
C ASN A 18 14.60 -9.65 11.68
N PHE A 19 15.88 -9.31 11.90
CA PHE A 19 16.50 -8.14 11.29
C PHE A 19 16.65 -8.31 9.77
N ALA A 20 17.15 -9.45 9.31
CA ALA A 20 17.27 -9.77 7.89
C ALA A 20 15.90 -9.82 7.22
N ALA A 21 14.88 -10.38 7.89
CA ALA A 21 13.51 -10.39 7.40
C ALA A 21 12.95 -8.95 7.29
N GLY A 22 13.16 -8.09 8.30
CA GLY A 22 12.72 -6.69 8.28
C GLY A 22 13.35 -5.89 7.14
N VAL A 23 14.66 -6.07 6.90
CA VAL A 23 15.36 -5.42 5.79
C VAL A 23 14.87 -5.95 4.45
N ALA A 24 14.72 -7.28 4.30
CA ALA A 24 14.21 -7.88 3.07
C ALA A 24 12.77 -7.41 2.76
N VAL A 25 11.91 -7.32 3.77
CA VAL A 25 10.55 -6.79 3.66
C VAL A 25 10.57 -5.30 3.33
N GLY A 26 11.40 -4.49 3.99
CA GLY A 26 11.54 -3.06 3.70
C GLY A 26 12.03 -2.78 2.27
N VAL A 27 13.02 -3.54 1.79
CA VAL A 27 13.54 -3.45 0.42
C VAL A 27 12.50 -3.94 -0.58
N ALA A 28 11.82 -5.05 -0.31
CA ALA A 28 10.73 -5.54 -1.14
C ALA A 28 9.59 -4.51 -1.22
N LEU A 29 9.20 -3.89 -0.11
CA LEU A 29 8.19 -2.83 -0.04
C LEU A 29 8.61 -1.61 -0.87
N LEU A 30 9.88 -1.21 -0.83
CA LEU A 30 10.42 -0.09 -1.62
C LEU A 30 10.46 -0.37 -3.12
N LEU A 31 10.70 -1.62 -3.52
CA LEU A 31 10.80 -2.02 -4.93
C LEU A 31 9.43 -2.36 -5.54
N TRP A 32 8.51 -2.94 -4.75
CA TRP A 32 7.21 -3.45 -5.20
C TRP A 32 6.02 -2.54 -4.88
N GLY A 33 6.26 -1.28 -4.53
CA GLY A 33 5.25 -0.32 -4.04
C GLY A 33 3.91 -0.27 -4.76
N ARG A 34 3.86 -0.45 -6.08
CA ARG A 34 2.60 -0.42 -6.82
C ARG A 34 1.72 -1.66 -6.63
N ARG A 35 2.31 -2.78 -6.17
CA ARG A 35 1.57 -4.02 -5.84
C ARG A 35 1.15 -4.06 -4.36
N LEU A 36 1.59 -3.12 -3.53
CA LEU A 36 1.26 -3.07 -2.10
C LEU A 36 -0.22 -2.82 -1.80
N TYR A 37 -1.00 -2.38 -2.79
CA TYR A 37 -2.42 -2.12 -2.56
C TYR A 37 -3.17 -3.37 -2.04
N TRP A 38 -2.83 -4.55 -2.56
CA TRP A 38 -3.41 -5.81 -2.07
C TRP A 38 -2.99 -6.08 -0.62
N LEU A 39 -1.74 -5.77 -0.30
CA LEU A 39 -1.17 -5.89 1.04
C LEU A 39 -1.82 -4.90 2.01
N PHE A 40 -2.10 -3.66 1.59
CA PHE A 40 -2.80 -2.67 2.42
C PHE A 40 -4.18 -3.15 2.85
N PHE A 41 -4.99 -3.61 1.91
CA PHE A 41 -6.32 -4.14 2.23
C PHE A 41 -6.24 -5.47 2.98
N ALA A 42 -5.20 -6.28 2.73
CA ALA A 42 -4.94 -7.48 3.53
C ALA A 42 -4.63 -7.13 4.98
N THR A 43 -3.76 -6.14 5.22
CA THR A 43 -3.39 -5.66 6.54
C THR A 43 -4.58 -5.04 7.26
N ILE A 44 -5.37 -4.19 6.58
CA ILE A 44 -6.59 -3.61 7.17
C ILE A 44 -7.61 -4.71 7.49
N GLY A 45 -7.84 -5.65 6.56
CA GLY A 45 -8.73 -6.79 6.78
C GLY A 45 -8.28 -7.67 7.95
N PHE A 46 -6.98 -7.94 8.05
CA PHE A 46 -6.36 -8.65 9.16
C PHE A 46 -6.53 -7.89 10.48
N LEU A 47 -6.27 -6.58 10.51
CA LEU A 47 -6.43 -5.76 11.71
C LEU A 47 -7.88 -5.75 12.18
N VAL A 48 -8.82 -5.45 11.28
CA VAL A 48 -10.25 -5.41 11.59
C VAL A 48 -10.72 -6.77 12.08
N ALA A 49 -10.36 -7.86 11.40
CA ALA A 49 -10.70 -9.20 11.83
C ALA A 49 -10.07 -9.57 13.18
N SER A 50 -8.84 -9.13 13.45
CA SER A 50 -8.18 -9.38 14.74
C SER A 50 -8.87 -8.64 15.88
N LEU A 51 -9.31 -7.40 15.65
CA LEU A 51 -10.09 -6.61 16.60
C LEU A 51 -11.46 -7.25 16.83
N PHE A 52 -12.13 -7.66 15.76
CA PHE A 52 -13.44 -8.31 15.84
C PHE A 52 -13.35 -9.66 16.55
N THR A 53 -12.30 -10.44 16.30
CA THR A 53 -12.11 -11.74 16.95
C THR A 53 -11.88 -11.57 18.45
N LYS A 54 -11.10 -10.56 18.85
CA LYS A 54 -10.88 -10.22 20.26
C LYS A 54 -12.14 -9.73 20.97
N TRP A 55 -13.00 -9.00 20.26
CA TRP A 55 -14.19 -8.38 20.84
C TRP A 55 -15.42 -9.29 20.83
N ALA A 56 -15.62 -10.09 19.78
CA ALA A 56 -16.83 -10.90 19.58
C ALA A 56 -16.73 -12.32 20.16
N LEU A 57 -15.53 -12.86 20.38
CA LEU A 57 -15.34 -14.26 20.79
C LEU A 57 -14.25 -14.39 21.88
N PRO A 58 -14.56 -14.11 23.16
CA PRO A 58 -13.75 -14.52 24.30
C PRO A 58 -13.89 -16.03 24.55
N ILE A 59 -13.65 -16.87 23.52
CA ILE A 59 -13.65 -18.33 23.65
C ILE A 59 -12.21 -18.76 23.97
N GLU A 60 -11.93 -18.99 25.25
CA GLU A 60 -10.61 -19.36 25.78
C GLU A 60 -10.05 -20.69 25.24
N ASN A 61 -10.88 -21.55 24.64
CA ASN A 61 -10.52 -22.96 24.41
C ASN A 61 -9.98 -23.30 23.01
N VAL A 62 -9.77 -22.34 22.11
CA VAL A 62 -9.37 -22.64 20.71
C VAL A 62 -8.20 -21.76 20.24
N GLU A 63 -7.00 -22.06 20.74
CA GLU A 63 -5.74 -21.33 20.45
C GLU A 63 -5.32 -21.25 18.97
N TRP A 64 -5.91 -22.04 18.07
CA TRP A 64 -5.58 -22.00 16.64
C TRP A 64 -6.52 -21.06 15.86
N TRP A 65 -7.73 -20.81 16.37
CA TRP A 65 -8.75 -20.01 15.69
C TRP A 65 -8.44 -18.52 15.67
N TRP A 66 -7.80 -18.00 16.72
CA TRP A 66 -7.42 -16.58 16.78
C TRP A 66 -6.40 -16.16 15.72
N ARG A 67 -5.63 -17.11 15.17
CA ARG A 67 -4.64 -16.85 14.11
C ARG A 67 -5.23 -17.03 12.72
N LEU A 68 -6.05 -18.06 12.54
CA LEU A 68 -6.59 -18.43 11.23
C LEU A 68 -7.67 -17.47 10.73
N VAL A 69 -8.58 -16.99 11.60
CA VAL A 69 -9.67 -16.11 11.18
C VAL A 69 -9.13 -14.77 10.63
N PRO A 70 -8.23 -14.05 11.33
CA PRO A 70 -7.68 -12.82 10.78
C PRO A 70 -6.87 -13.04 9.50
N LEU A 71 -6.17 -14.17 9.41
CA LEU A 71 -5.40 -14.53 8.22
C LEU A 71 -6.31 -14.77 7.01
N ALA A 72 -7.38 -15.54 7.19
CA ALA A 72 -8.36 -15.82 6.14
C ALA A 72 -9.06 -14.52 5.68
N VAL A 73 -9.50 -13.68 6.62
CA VAL A 73 -10.13 -12.40 6.29
C VAL A 73 -9.14 -11.44 5.61
N GLY A 74 -7.87 -11.42 6.04
CA GLY A 74 -6.81 -10.67 5.36
C GLY A 74 -6.60 -11.13 3.92
N ILE A 75 -6.58 -12.44 3.65
CA ILE A 75 -6.49 -12.99 2.29
C ILE A 75 -7.70 -12.56 1.46
N VAL A 76 -8.93 -12.70 1.99
CA VAL A 76 -10.14 -12.24 1.32
C VAL A 76 -10.07 -10.75 1.02
N GLY A 77 -9.59 -9.94 1.98
CA GLY A 77 -9.34 -8.51 1.79
C GLY A 77 -8.36 -8.22 0.65
N ALA A 78 -7.28 -9.01 0.53
CA ALA A 78 -6.31 -8.91 -0.57
C ALA A 78 -6.96 -9.18 -1.94
N PHE A 79 -7.77 -10.24 -2.04
CA PHE A 79 -8.49 -10.60 -3.26
C PHE A 79 -9.61 -9.60 -3.61
N LEU A 80 -10.25 -9.01 -2.60
CA LEU A 80 -11.31 -8.04 -2.81
C LEU A 80 -10.74 -6.70 -3.29
N SER A 81 -9.53 -6.37 -2.80
CA SER A 81 -8.73 -5.22 -3.18
C SER A 81 -8.71 -5.05 -4.71
N ILE A 82 -8.26 -6.06 -5.46
CA ILE A 82 -8.10 -6.01 -6.93
C ILE A 82 -9.34 -5.48 -7.65
N PHE A 83 -10.51 -5.91 -7.18
CA PHE A 83 -11.78 -5.60 -7.78
C PHE A 83 -12.23 -4.20 -7.37
N LEU A 84 -12.17 -3.91 -6.06
CA LEU A 84 -12.52 -2.60 -5.51
C LEU A 84 -11.67 -1.48 -6.11
N GLN A 85 -10.38 -1.68 -6.34
CA GLN A 85 -9.51 -0.66 -6.92
C GLN A 85 -10.02 -0.13 -8.25
N LYS A 86 -10.36 -1.05 -9.16
CA LYS A 86 -10.82 -0.68 -10.50
C LYS A 86 -12.13 0.07 -10.42
N ILE A 87 -12.99 -0.31 -9.50
CA ILE A 87 -14.30 0.31 -9.29
C ILE A 87 -14.15 1.69 -8.63
N VAL A 88 -13.39 1.79 -7.53
CA VAL A 88 -13.19 3.02 -6.77
C VAL A 88 -12.51 4.10 -7.62
N ILE A 89 -11.47 3.75 -8.39
CA ILE A 89 -10.80 4.74 -9.25
C ILE A 89 -11.72 5.21 -10.37
N ARG A 90 -12.48 4.28 -10.99
CA ARG A 90 -13.37 4.62 -12.11
C ARG A 90 -14.60 5.39 -11.63
N LEU A 91 -15.37 4.81 -10.73
CA LEU A 91 -16.61 5.41 -10.23
C LEU A 91 -16.34 6.60 -9.32
N GLY A 92 -15.41 6.50 -8.37
CA GLY A 92 -15.05 7.63 -7.51
C GLY A 92 -14.50 8.79 -8.33
N GLY A 93 -13.61 8.50 -9.28
CA GLY A 93 -13.12 9.43 -10.30
C GLY A 93 -14.23 10.20 -11.01
N LEU A 94 -15.14 9.43 -11.60
CA LEU A 94 -16.21 9.96 -12.44
C LEU A 94 -17.26 10.73 -11.62
N LEU A 95 -17.71 10.18 -10.49
CA LEU A 95 -18.76 10.77 -9.65
C LEU A 95 -18.27 12.06 -8.97
N THR A 96 -17.09 12.00 -8.33
CA THR A 96 -16.50 13.18 -7.69
C THR A 96 -16.12 14.23 -8.72
N GLY A 97 -15.60 13.80 -9.88
CA GLY A 97 -15.30 14.69 -11.00
C GLY A 97 -16.52 15.39 -11.56
N ALA A 98 -17.59 14.64 -11.83
CA ALA A 98 -18.85 15.18 -12.33
C ALA A 98 -19.44 16.21 -11.37
N TYR A 99 -19.45 15.89 -10.07
CA TYR A 99 -19.97 16.78 -9.04
C TYR A 99 -19.14 18.06 -8.90
N LEU A 100 -17.81 17.94 -8.88
CA LEU A 100 -16.91 19.10 -8.84
C LEU A 100 -17.02 19.95 -10.11
N GLY A 101 -17.11 19.33 -11.29
CA GLY A 101 -17.28 20.04 -12.55
C GLY A 101 -18.56 20.85 -12.59
N PHE A 102 -19.66 20.25 -12.14
CA PHE A 102 -20.94 20.94 -12.00
C PHE A 102 -20.83 22.15 -11.05
N PHE A 103 -20.32 21.94 -9.84
CA PHE A 103 -20.19 22.98 -8.83
C PHE A 103 -19.25 24.14 -9.25
N LEU A 104 -18.15 23.83 -9.93
CA LEU A 104 -17.23 24.85 -10.45
C LEU A 104 -17.82 25.60 -11.65
N SER A 105 -18.68 24.97 -12.44
CA SER A 105 -19.29 25.61 -13.61
C SER A 105 -20.46 26.53 -13.29
N GLU A 106 -21.16 26.27 -12.18
CA GLU A 106 -22.34 27.01 -11.72
C GLU A 106 -22.12 28.54 -11.65
N PRO A 107 -21.00 29.07 -11.13
CA PRO A 107 -20.76 30.51 -11.12
C PRO A 107 -20.28 31.12 -12.45
N PHE A 108 -19.77 30.32 -13.40
CA PHE A 108 -19.12 30.83 -14.62
C PHE A 108 -19.95 30.66 -15.90
N LEU A 109 -20.85 29.66 -15.96
CA LEU A 109 -21.65 29.33 -17.15
C LEU A 109 -23.12 29.63 -16.87
N GLN A 110 -23.58 30.81 -17.31
CA GLN A 110 -24.96 31.26 -17.16
C GLN A 110 -25.95 30.52 -18.10
N ASP A 111 -25.46 29.74 -19.07
CA ASP A 111 -26.27 29.01 -20.05
C ASP A 111 -25.92 27.51 -20.00
N PRO A 112 -26.86 26.63 -19.57
CA PRO A 112 -26.48 25.32 -19.09
C PRO A 112 -26.58 24.31 -20.23
N TRP A 113 -25.44 23.87 -20.73
CA TRP A 113 -25.31 22.47 -21.16
C TRP A 113 -24.78 21.69 -19.95
N PRO A 114 -25.64 21.40 -18.94
CA PRO A 114 -25.20 20.78 -17.69
C PRO A 114 -24.52 19.44 -17.98
N TRP A 115 -24.96 18.76 -19.05
CA TRP A 115 -24.37 17.54 -19.57
C TRP A 115 -22.90 17.69 -19.99
N VAL A 116 -22.50 18.83 -20.57
CA VAL A 116 -21.11 19.06 -21.00
C VAL A 116 -20.21 19.35 -19.81
N SER A 117 -20.67 20.18 -18.86
CA SER A 117 -19.91 20.41 -17.62
C SER A 117 -19.76 19.14 -16.78
N LEU A 118 -20.84 18.36 -16.66
CA LEU A 118 -20.84 17.07 -15.97
C LEU A 118 -19.88 16.08 -16.64
N ALA A 119 -19.94 15.95 -17.98
CA ALA A 119 -19.06 15.05 -18.73
C ALA A 119 -17.59 15.51 -18.68
N GLY A 120 -17.33 16.81 -18.80
CA GLY A 120 -15.99 17.40 -18.68
C GLY A 120 -15.40 17.16 -17.28
N GLY A 121 -16.16 17.48 -16.23
CA GLY A 121 -15.79 17.24 -14.85
C GLY A 121 -15.53 15.76 -14.56
N ALA A 122 -16.40 14.87 -15.04
CA ALA A 122 -16.26 13.42 -14.91
C ALA A 122 -14.92 12.91 -15.47
N VAL A 123 -14.58 13.33 -16.69
CA VAL A 123 -13.33 12.91 -17.35
C VAL A 123 -12.12 13.47 -16.59
N VAL A 124 -12.14 14.75 -16.24
CA VAL A 124 -11.07 15.41 -15.50
C VAL A 124 -10.87 14.78 -14.12
N GLY A 125 -11.95 14.54 -13.37
CA GLY A 125 -11.90 13.89 -12.06
C GLY A 125 -11.41 12.45 -12.13
N PHE A 126 -11.77 11.69 -13.17
CA PHE A 126 -11.21 10.37 -13.41
C PHE A 126 -9.68 10.42 -13.54
N PHE A 127 -9.14 11.34 -14.36
CA PHE A 127 -7.69 11.47 -14.51
C PHE A 127 -7.00 11.93 -13.22
N ILE A 128 -7.60 12.87 -12.49
CA ILE A 128 -7.09 13.36 -11.20
C ILE A 128 -7.01 12.22 -10.19
N ILE A 129 -8.11 11.50 -9.96
CA ILE A 129 -8.13 10.40 -8.98
C ILE A 129 -7.23 9.26 -9.43
N PHE A 130 -7.17 8.97 -10.74
CA PHE A 130 -6.22 7.99 -11.27
C PHE A 130 -4.76 8.36 -10.99
N TYR A 131 -4.39 9.63 -11.16
CA TYR A 131 -3.02 10.08 -10.91
C TYR A 131 -2.72 10.14 -9.41
N LEU A 132 -3.65 10.68 -8.62
CA LEU A 132 -3.54 10.83 -7.19
C LEU A 132 -3.43 9.48 -6.48
N PHE A 133 -4.27 8.51 -6.85
CA PHE A 133 -4.23 7.16 -6.28
C PHE A 133 -2.90 6.46 -6.59
N ASN A 134 -2.44 6.55 -7.84
CA ASN A 134 -1.16 5.98 -8.25
C ASN A 134 0.06 6.68 -7.63
N GLY A 135 -0.06 7.96 -7.28
CA GLY A 135 0.96 8.72 -6.57
C GLY A 135 0.96 8.41 -5.08
N ALA A 136 -0.23 8.40 -4.46
CA ALA A 136 -0.45 8.06 -3.07
C ALA A 136 0.10 6.67 -2.74
N LEU A 137 -0.12 5.67 -3.59
CA LEU A 137 0.44 4.32 -3.40
C LEU A 137 1.97 4.32 -3.34
N VAL A 138 2.64 5.11 -4.18
CA VAL A 138 4.11 5.23 -4.17
C VAL A 138 4.58 5.89 -2.88
N LEU A 139 3.92 6.97 -2.46
CA LEU A 139 4.24 7.67 -1.23
C LEU A 139 4.04 6.78 0.02
N LEU A 140 2.90 6.10 0.12
CA LEU A 140 2.57 5.20 1.24
C LEU A 140 3.54 4.02 1.30
N SER A 141 3.84 3.39 0.17
CA SER A 141 4.82 2.29 0.11
C SER A 141 6.22 2.75 0.53
N SER A 142 6.65 3.91 0.04
CA SER A 142 7.98 4.42 0.37
C SER A 142 8.09 4.82 1.85
N LEU A 143 7.01 5.37 2.41
CA LEU A 143 6.93 5.71 3.82
C LEU A 143 6.92 4.47 4.71
N LEU A 144 6.07 3.48 4.41
CA LEU A 144 6.02 2.22 5.16
C LEU A 144 7.34 1.45 5.07
N GLY A 145 7.93 1.36 3.88
CA GLY A 145 9.24 0.73 3.69
C GLY A 145 10.30 1.41 4.57
N ALA A 146 10.37 2.74 4.53
CA ALA A 146 11.31 3.50 5.36
C ALA A 146 11.07 3.29 6.87
N MET A 147 9.81 3.25 7.32
CA MET A 147 9.48 3.02 8.72
C MET A 147 9.94 1.63 9.20
N VAL A 148 9.68 0.58 8.41
CA VAL A 148 10.09 -0.80 8.73
C VAL A 148 11.61 -0.95 8.77
N LEU A 149 12.32 -0.29 7.87
CA LEU A 149 13.79 -0.32 7.82
C LEU A 149 14.46 0.31 9.06
N LEU A 150 13.78 1.22 9.74
CA LEU A 150 14.31 1.94 10.90
C LEU A 150 13.78 1.42 12.25
N GLU A 151 12.81 0.51 12.24
CA GLU A 151 12.21 -0.07 13.44
C GLU A 151 13.23 -0.79 14.34
N PRO A 152 14.22 -1.53 13.80
CA PRO A 152 15.22 -2.17 14.65
C PRO A 152 16.45 -1.28 14.95
N MET A 153 16.43 0.01 14.56
CA MET A 153 17.49 0.96 14.89
C MET A 153 17.09 1.82 16.09
N ASP A 154 17.76 1.67 17.23
CA ASP A 154 17.68 2.57 18.40
C ASP A 154 18.41 3.90 18.10
N ALA A 155 17.90 4.65 17.11
CA ALA A 155 18.42 5.96 16.74
C ALA A 155 17.65 7.08 17.45
N LYS A 156 18.34 8.20 17.72
CA LYS A 156 17.69 9.43 18.20
C LYS A 156 16.56 9.86 17.25
N PRO A 157 15.44 10.36 17.77
CA PRO A 157 14.24 10.64 16.97
C PRO A 157 14.48 11.61 15.81
N GLU A 158 15.39 12.58 15.98
CA GLU A 158 15.77 13.54 14.93
C GLU A 158 16.48 12.87 13.74
N ILE A 159 17.42 11.97 14.01
CA ILE A 159 18.17 11.23 12.98
C ILE A 159 17.24 10.23 12.29
N ARG A 160 16.36 9.58 13.06
CA ARG A 160 15.35 8.67 12.52
C ARG A 160 14.44 9.39 11.51
N LEU A 161 13.95 10.59 11.83
CA LEU A 161 13.10 11.37 10.93
C LEU A 161 13.85 11.75 9.64
N ALA A 162 15.11 12.19 9.76
CA ALA A 162 15.94 12.55 8.61
C ALA A 162 16.19 11.35 7.68
N VAL A 163 16.48 10.17 8.24
CA VAL A 163 16.72 8.94 7.46
C VAL A 163 15.42 8.42 6.83
N VAL A 164 14.27 8.48 7.53
CA VAL A 164 12.95 8.17 6.93
C VAL A 164 12.72 9.08 5.72
N GLY A 165 12.91 10.40 5.89
CA GLY A 165 12.69 11.37 4.82
C GLY A 165 13.59 11.12 3.62
N ALA A 166 14.88 10.87 3.84
CA ALA A 166 15.83 10.55 2.78
C ALA A 166 15.45 9.27 2.02
N LEU A 167 15.15 8.16 2.74
CA LEU A 167 14.71 6.92 2.11
C LEU A 167 13.38 7.08 1.36
N MET A 168 12.44 7.87 1.90
CA MET A 168 11.16 8.14 1.27
C MET A 168 11.34 8.88 -0.07
N LEU A 169 12.23 9.87 -0.11
CA LEU A 169 12.55 10.59 -1.35
C LEU A 169 13.21 9.67 -2.38
N VAL A 170 14.16 8.83 -1.95
CA VAL A 170 14.84 7.86 -2.81
C VAL A 170 13.85 6.84 -3.39
N GLY A 171 12.98 6.26 -2.56
CA GLY A 171 11.96 5.31 -3.00
C GLY A 171 10.95 5.94 -3.96
N CYS A 172 10.50 7.17 -3.67
CA CYS A 172 9.61 7.92 -4.56
C CYS A 172 10.26 8.21 -5.92
N ALA A 173 11.52 8.67 -5.92
CA ALA A 173 12.28 8.95 -7.14
C ALA A 173 12.47 7.68 -7.98
N TYR A 174 12.85 6.56 -7.37
CA TYR A 174 13.05 5.28 -8.05
C TYR A 174 11.74 4.75 -8.67
N GLN A 175 10.66 4.69 -7.88
CA GLN A 175 9.37 4.17 -8.33
C GLN A 175 8.71 5.06 -9.39
N SER A 176 8.91 6.38 -9.33
CA SER A 176 8.45 7.34 -10.34
C SER A 176 9.22 7.18 -11.66
N ARG A 177 10.55 7.02 -11.61
CA ARG A 177 11.38 6.89 -12.82
C ARG A 177 11.11 5.58 -13.57
N ASN A 178 10.76 4.51 -12.87
CA ASN A 178 10.41 3.24 -13.51
C ASN A 178 9.07 3.31 -14.28
N LYS A 179 8.10 4.16 -13.87
CA LYS A 179 6.87 4.44 -14.65
C LYS A 179 7.18 5.01 -16.04
N ALA A 180 8.19 5.86 -16.14
CA ALA A 180 8.57 6.50 -17.40
C ALA A 180 9.20 5.49 -18.38
N LYS A 181 9.95 4.49 -17.89
CA LYS A 181 10.57 3.45 -18.72
C LYS A 181 9.56 2.44 -19.27
N ASP A 182 8.58 2.01 -18.48
CA ASP A 182 7.54 1.08 -18.93
C ASP A 182 6.62 1.69 -20.01
N LYS A 183 6.26 2.97 -19.88
CA LYS A 183 5.52 3.68 -20.93
C LYS A 183 6.32 3.78 -22.24
N LYS A 184 7.65 3.95 -22.15
CA LYS A 184 8.54 4.02 -23.33
C LYS A 184 8.67 2.69 -24.07
N LYS A 185 8.59 1.55 -23.36
CA LYS A 185 8.72 0.22 -23.95
C LYS A 185 7.41 -0.29 -24.60
N LYS A 186 6.25 0.21 -24.16
CA LYS A 186 4.94 -0.13 -24.74
C LYS A 186 4.62 0.62 -26.05
N ASN A 187 5.31 1.73 -26.32
CA ASN A 187 5.17 2.54 -27.53
C ASN A 187 6.26 2.26 -28.59
N ARG A 188 7.02 1.17 -28.43
CA ARG A 188 7.99 0.66 -29.40
C ARG A 188 7.54 -0.71 -29.85
#